data_AF-A0A8B6LJF1-F1
#
_entry.id   AF-A0A8B6LJF1-F1
#
_cell.length_a   1.000
_cell.length_b   1.000
_cell.length_c   1.000
_cell.angle_alpha   90.00
_cell.angle_beta   90.00
_cell.angle_gamma   90.00
#
_symmetry.space_group_name_H-M   'P 1'
#
loop_
_entity.id
_entity.type
_entity.pdbx_description
1 polymer ?
#
loop_
_entity_poly.entity_id
_entity_poly.type
_entity_poly.pdbx_seq_one_letter_code
_entity_poly.pdbx_strand_id
1 'polypeptide(L)' 'MNYRRQVIDLLETHHFKKLPDRGKGSHEAWVKGAYVQIVPRKVDDRHFANRILKQAGIEHRFK' A
#
# COMPACT_ATOMS: atom_id res chain seq x y z
N MET A 1 9.01 -13.36 4.22
CA MET A 1 7.93 -12.66 4.96
C MET A 1 7.12 -11.87 3.93
N ASN A 2 5.79 -11.94 3.98
CA ASN A 2 4.93 -11.18 3.06
C ASN A 2 4.39 -9.94 3.80
N TYR A 3 4.94 -8.77 3.48
CA TYR A 3 4.57 -7.49 4.10
C TYR A 3 3.28 -6.90 3.52
N ARG A 4 2.72 -7.49 2.44
CA ARG A 4 1.54 -6.95 1.77
C ARG A 4 0.36 -6.76 2.72
N ARG A 5 0.09 -7.76 3.57
CA ARG A 5 -1.04 -7.69 4.50
C ARG A 5 -0.89 -6.51 5.46
N GLN A 6 0.29 -6.35 6.06
CA GLN A 6 0.56 -5.25 6.97
C GLN A 6 0.46 -3.88 6.29
N VAL A 7 0.92 -3.78 5.03
CA VAL A 7 0.75 -2.55 4.23
C VAL A 7 -0.72 -2.24 3.99
N ILE A 8 -1.53 -3.25 3.65
CA ILE A 8 -2.97 -3.09 3.46
C ILE A 8 -3.66 -2.66 4.75
N ASP A 9 -3.36 -3.32 5.86
CA ASP A 9 -3.97 -3.00 7.17
C ASP A 9 -3.68 -1.54 7.56
N LEU A 10 -2.46 -1.06 7.30
CA LEU A 10 -2.08 0.34 7.53
C LEU A 10 -2.78 1.30 6.56
N LEU A 11 -2.88 0.95 5.28
CA LEU A 11 -3.62 1.76 4.30
C LEU A 11 -5.09 1.92 4.72
N GLU A 12 -5.75 0.83 5.10
CA GLU A 12 -7.13 0.82 5.57
C GLU A 12 -7.29 1.66 6.85
N THR A 13 -6.38 1.50 7.82
CA THR A 13 -6.35 2.30 9.06
C THR A 13 -6.24 3.79 8.77
N HIS A 14 -5.49 4.17 7.72
CA HIS A 14 -5.34 5.56 7.28
C HIS A 14 -6.41 6.01 6.26
N HIS A 15 -7.53 5.29 6.17
CA HIS A 15 -8.70 5.58 5.34
C HIS A 15 -8.48 5.48 3.82
N PHE A 16 -7.46 4.75 3.38
CA PHE A 16 -7.38 4.37 1.97
C PHE A 16 -8.42 3.29 1.65
N LYS A 17 -9.01 3.37 0.47
CA LYS A 17 -9.94 2.37 -0.06
C LYS A 17 -9.36 1.76 -1.32
N LYS A 18 -9.47 0.44 -1.46
CA LYS A 18 -9.07 -0.24 -2.69
C LYS A 18 -10.01 0.16 -3.83
N LEU A 19 -9.44 0.45 -5.00
CA LEU A 19 -10.18 0.63 -6.24
C LEU A 19 -10.19 -0.69 -7.02
N PRO A 20 -11.32 -1.44 -7.06
CA PRO A 20 -11.35 -2.78 -7.67
C PRO A 20 -11.01 -2.77 -9.16
N ASP A 21 -11.40 -1.71 -9.88
CA ASP A 21 -11.22 -1.60 -11.34
C ASP A 21 -9.99 -0.77 -11.73
N ARG A 22 -9.19 -0.32 -10.75
CA ARG A 22 -7.91 0.33 -11.00
C ARG A 22 -6.78 -0.52 -10.43
N GLY A 23 -6.23 -1.37 -11.28
CA GLY A 23 -5.07 -2.19 -11.01
C GLY A 23 -4.80 -3.08 -12.20
N LYS A 24 -3.59 -3.02 -12.77
CA LYS A 24 -3.22 -3.86 -13.92
C LYS A 24 -2.20 -4.90 -13.49
N GLY A 25 -2.47 -6.16 -13.83
CA GLY A 25 -1.59 -7.29 -13.55
C GLY A 25 -1.34 -7.45 -12.05
N SER A 26 -0.07 -7.36 -11.66
CA SER A 26 0.40 -7.59 -10.29
C SER A 26 0.29 -6.37 -9.36
N HIS A 27 -0.53 -5.37 -9.70
CA HIS A 27 -0.69 -4.15 -8.90
C HIS A 27 -2.16 -3.86 -8.55
N GLU A 28 -2.36 -3.16 -7.43
CA GLU A 28 -3.63 -2.68 -6.90
C GLU A 28 -3.53 -1.17 -6.67
N ALA A 29 -4.58 -0.41 -6.96
CA ALA A 29 -4.67 1.00 -6.60
C ALA A 29 -5.52 1.18 -5.34
N TRP A 30 -5.05 2.08 -4.49
CA TRP A 30 -5.67 2.48 -3.24
C TRP A 30 -5.83 3.99 -3.24
N VAL A 31 -6.99 4.51 -2.81
CA VAL A 31 -7.32 5.93 -2.90
C VAL A 31 -7.69 6.52 -1.55
N LYS A 32 -7.25 7.75 -1.29
CA LYS A 32 -7.67 8.59 -0.16
C LYS A 32 -7.86 10.03 -0.66
N GLY A 33 -9.11 10.44 -0.87
CA GLY A 33 -9.42 11.74 -1.50
C GLY A 33 -8.81 11.82 -2.90
N ALA A 34 -7.93 12.81 -3.12
CA ALA A 34 -7.20 12.97 -4.39
C ALA A 34 -5.92 12.10 -4.48
N TYR A 35 -5.49 11.45 -3.40
CA TYR A 35 -4.27 10.65 -3.38
C TYR A 35 -4.53 9.23 -3.87
N VAL A 36 -3.68 8.74 -4.78
CA VAL A 36 -3.69 7.35 -5.25
C VAL A 36 -2.34 6.71 -4.93
N GLN A 37 -2.38 5.62 -4.17
CA GLN A 37 -1.22 4.77 -3.88
C GLN A 37 -1.31 3.47 -4.69
N ILE A 38 -0.23 3.11 -5.37
CA ILE A 38 -0.11 1.83 -6.06
C ILE A 38 0.63 0.85 -5.16
N VAL A 39 0.07 -0.35 -5.01
CA VAL A 39 0.60 -1.41 -4.15
C VAL A 39 0.73 -2.69 -4.98
N PRO A 40 1.92 -3.30 -5.09
CA PRO A 40 2.03 -4.61 -5.70
C PRO A 40 1.30 -5.70 -4.91
N ARG A 41 0.78 -6.70 -5.60
CA ARG A 41 0.15 -7.90 -5.00
C ARG A 41 1.14 -8.80 -4.27
N LYS A 42 2.45 -8.53 -4.42
CA LYS A 42 3.52 -9.21 -3.72
C LYS A 42 4.51 -8.17 -3.18
N VAL A 43 4.69 -8.15 -1.86
CA VAL A 43 5.63 -7.26 -1.17
C VAL A 43 6.46 -8.12 -0.23
N ASP A 44 7.60 -8.60 -0.74
CA ASP A 44 8.46 -9.55 0.00
C ASP A 44 9.57 -8.85 0.79
N ASP A 45 9.76 -7.55 0.58
CA ASP A 45 10.84 -6.76 1.18
C ASP A 45 10.30 -5.59 2.02
N ARG A 46 10.89 -5.43 3.21
CA ARG A 46 10.57 -4.36 4.16
C ARG A 46 10.92 -2.98 3.61
N HIS A 47 12.00 -2.84 2.84
CA HIS A 47 12.38 -1.52 2.31
C HIS A 47 11.36 -1.06 1.28
N PHE A 48 10.89 -1.97 0.45
CA PHE A 48 9.80 -1.71 -0.47
C PHE A 48 8.48 -1.38 0.25
N ALA A 49 8.12 -2.14 1.29
CA ALA A 49 6.95 -1.84 2.13
C ALA A 49 7.03 -0.44 2.76
N ASN A 50 8.18 -0.07 3.33
CA ASN A 50 8.44 1.26 3.89
C ASN A 50 8.34 2.36 2.83
N ARG A 51 8.79 2.11 1.60
CA ARG A 51 8.65 3.07 0.49
C ARG A 51 7.19 3.31 0.12
N ILE A 52 6.36 2.27 0.09
CA ILE A 52 4.92 2.40 -0.17
C ILE A 52 4.27 3.29 0.89
N LEU A 53 4.53 3.01 2.17
CA LEU A 53 3.95 3.77 3.28
C LEU A 53 4.42 5.22 3.28
N LYS A 54 5.71 5.46 3.01
CA LYS A 54 6.25 6.82 2.84
C LYS A 54 5.57 7.58 1.70
N GLN A 55 5.35 6.93 0.55
CA GLN A 55 4.65 7.53 -0.60
C GLN A 55 3.18 7.85 -0.27
N ALA A 56 2.53 7.00 0.53
CA ALA A 56 1.18 7.21 1.03
C ALA A 56 1.09 8.28 2.13
N GLY A 57 2.22 8.85 2.57
CA GLY A 57 2.29 9.81 3.67
C GLY A 57 2.02 9.18 5.04
N ILE A 58 2.21 7.86 5.18
CA ILE A 58 2.03 7.13 6.44
C ILE A 58 3.38 7.02 7.14
N GLU A 59 3.46 7.61 8.34
CA GLU A 59 4.66 7.54 9.19
C GLU A 59 4.72 6.20 9.92
N HIS A 60 5.14 5.16 9.19
CA HIS A 60 5.39 3.83 9.74
C HIS A 60 6.63 3.22 9.11
N ARG A 61 7.40 2.46 9.91
CA ARG A 61 8.62 1.78 9.45
C ARG A 61 8.72 0.37 10.02
N PHE A 62 8.64 -0.63 9.15
CA PHE A 62 8.96 -2.02 9.46
C PHE A 62 10.46 -2.15 9.79
N LYS A 63 10.76 -2.81 10.92
CA LYS A 63 12.11 -3.13 11.37
C LYS A 63 12.59 -4.47 10.80
#